data_AF-A0A9D7PQJ7-F1
#
_entry.id   AF-A0A9D7PQJ7-F1
#
_cell.length_a   1.000
_cell.length_b   1.000
_cell.length_c   1.000
_cell.angle_alpha   90.00
_cell.angle_beta   90.00
_cell.angle_gamma   90.00
#
_symmetry.space_group_name_H-M   'P 1'
#
loop_
_entity.id
_entity.type
_entity.pdbx_description
1 polymer ?
#
loop_
_entity_poly.entity_id
_entity_poly.type
_entity_poly.pdbx_seq_one_letter_code
_entity_poly.pdbx_strand_id
1 'polypeptide(L)'
;MAHAGLLQKLARIYASVAPENLGKASRVANYKSGVVVIHADNGAVAVKLRQMAPSLANEFSKRGVECNGVQVKVQALEIYQHSQAPTGHPLPAGAGRALTELIENMPDSPLRAAIETFLKRSARAE
;
A
#
# COMPACT_ATOMS: atom_id res chain seq x y z
N MET A 1 21.96 -5.35 -22.03
CA MET A 1 20.68 -5.19 -22.76
C MET A 1 19.83 -6.47 -22.87
N ALA A 2 20.39 -7.67 -22.73
CA ALA A 2 19.63 -8.93 -22.89
C ALA A 2 18.47 -9.14 -21.90
N HIS A 3 18.56 -8.59 -20.68
CA HIS A 3 17.55 -8.82 -19.64
C HIS A 3 16.23 -8.08 -19.88
N ALA A 4 16.30 -6.85 -20.41
CA ALA A 4 15.11 -6.06 -20.74
C ALA A 4 14.30 -6.68 -21.89
N GLY A 5 14.99 -7.19 -22.92
CA GLY A 5 14.33 -7.86 -24.05
C GLY A 5 13.59 -9.13 -23.64
N LEU A 6 14.19 -9.92 -22.73
CA LEU A 6 13.54 -11.12 -22.18
C LEU A 6 12.29 -10.77 -21.35
N LEU A 7 12.38 -9.77 -20.48
CA LEU A 7 11.22 -9.31 -19.71
C LEU A 7 10.11 -8.77 -20.62
N GLN A 8 10.45 -8.06 -21.69
CA GLN A 8 9.47 -7.57 -22.66
C GLN A 8 8.80 -8.73 -23.42
N LYS A 9 9.57 -9.77 -23.80
CA LYS A 9 9.02 -11.00 -24.39
C LYS A 9 8.03 -11.66 -23.43
N LEU A 10 8.41 -11.83 -22.17
CA LEU A 10 7.54 -12.40 -21.12
C LEU A 10 6.27 -11.56 -20.93
N ALA A 11 6.38 -10.24 -20.87
CA ALA A 11 5.23 -9.34 -20.74
C ALA A 11 4.24 -9.48 -21.92
N ARG A 12 4.74 -9.60 -23.16
CA ARG A 12 3.89 -9.83 -24.34
C ARG A 12 3.19 -11.18 -24.31
N ILE A 13 3.92 -12.24 -23.93
CA ILE A 13 3.34 -13.58 -23.77
C ILE A 13 2.22 -13.51 -22.73
N TYR A 14 2.52 -12.94 -21.55
CA TYR A 14 1.57 -12.78 -20.46
C TYR A 14 0.31 -12.03 -20.90
N ALA A 15 0.45 -10.90 -21.58
CA ALA A 15 -0.68 -10.12 -22.09
C ALA A 15 -1.58 -10.89 -23.08
N SER A 16 -1.04 -11.89 -23.78
CA SER A 16 -1.81 -12.70 -24.73
C SER A 16 -2.53 -13.90 -24.09
N VAL A 17 -2.21 -14.27 -22.85
CA VAL A 17 -2.76 -15.45 -22.16
C VAL A 17 -3.52 -15.11 -20.88
N ALA A 18 -3.22 -13.96 -20.27
CA ALA A 18 -3.92 -13.48 -19.09
C ALA A 18 -5.31 -12.97 -19.47
N PRO A 19 -6.37 -13.37 -18.73
CA PRO A 19 -7.68 -12.74 -18.84
C PRO A 19 -7.59 -11.22 -18.67
N GLU A 20 -8.35 -10.46 -19.46
CA GLU A 20 -8.23 -9.01 -19.56
C GLU A 20 -8.27 -8.30 -18.19
N ASN A 21 -9.19 -8.71 -17.32
CA ASN A 21 -9.33 -8.16 -15.97
C ASN A 21 -8.10 -8.41 -15.08
N LEU A 22 -7.47 -9.59 -15.20
CA LEU A 22 -6.26 -9.90 -14.45
C LEU A 22 -5.04 -9.21 -15.07
N GLY A 23 -4.94 -9.17 -16.40
CA GLY A 23 -3.85 -8.52 -17.13
C GLY A 23 -3.78 -7.01 -16.87
N LYS A 24 -4.92 -6.33 -16.68
CA LYS A 24 -4.96 -4.91 -16.30
C LYS A 24 -4.52 -4.65 -14.85
N ALA A 25 -4.78 -5.60 -13.95
CA ALA A 25 -4.49 -5.48 -12.51
C ALA A 25 -3.21 -6.23 -12.07
N SER A 26 -2.30 -6.51 -13.02
CA SER A 26 -1.06 -7.20 -12.75
C SER A 26 -0.02 -6.97 -13.84
N ARG A 27 1.25 -7.26 -13.56
CA ARG A 27 2.34 -7.13 -14.53
C ARG A 27 3.47 -8.11 -14.24
N VAL A 28 4.18 -8.54 -15.30
CA VAL A 28 5.44 -9.27 -15.15
C VAL A 28 6.48 -8.32 -14.58
N ALA A 29 7.08 -8.70 -13.46
CA ALA A 29 7.99 -7.87 -12.69
C ALA A 29 9.44 -8.34 -12.78
N ASN A 30 9.68 -9.65 -12.88
CA ASN A 30 11.03 -10.19 -12.93
C ASN A 30 11.05 -11.59 -13.56
N TYR A 31 12.24 -12.02 -13.95
CA TYR A 31 12.54 -13.39 -14.34
C TYR A 31 13.93 -13.77 -13.81
N LYS A 32 13.98 -14.76 -12.93
CA LYS A 32 15.23 -15.22 -12.30
C LYS A 32 15.17 -16.72 -12.07
N SER A 33 16.24 -17.42 -12.47
CA SER A 33 16.39 -18.87 -12.24
C SER A 33 15.20 -19.70 -12.74
N GLY A 34 14.67 -19.38 -13.92
CA GLY A 34 13.51 -20.08 -14.50
C GLY A 34 12.16 -19.70 -13.87
N VAL A 35 12.10 -18.72 -12.96
CA VAL A 35 10.86 -18.31 -12.30
C VAL A 35 10.43 -16.93 -12.79
N VAL A 36 9.22 -16.84 -13.34
CA VAL A 36 8.59 -15.56 -13.70
C VAL A 36 7.87 -15.00 -12.49
N VAL A 37 8.21 -13.77 -12.11
CA VAL A 37 7.54 -13.06 -11.00
C VAL A 37 6.49 -12.13 -11.58
N ILE A 38 5.25 -12.25 -11.10
CA ILE A 38 4.12 -11.39 -11.45
C ILE A 38 3.71 -10.60 -10.22
N HIS A 39 3.62 -9.28 -10.38
CA HIS A 39 3.03 -8.39 -9.38
C HIS A 39 1.54 -8.26 -9.65
N ALA A 40 0.73 -8.47 -8.62
CA ALA A 40 -0.72 -8.26 -8.64
C ALA A 40 -1.09 -7.08 -7.76
N ASP A 41 -2.03 -6.26 -8.22
CA ASP A 41 -2.42 -5.02 -7.53
C ASP A 41 -3.17 -5.26 -6.21
N ASN A 42 -3.72 -6.47 -6.01
CA ASN A 42 -4.41 -6.84 -4.77
C ASN A 42 -4.40 -8.36 -4.53
N GLY A 43 -4.88 -8.77 -3.34
CA GLY A 43 -4.93 -10.17 -2.92
C GLY A 43 -5.83 -11.06 -3.78
N ALA A 44 -6.99 -10.56 -4.23
CA ALA A 44 -7.93 -11.34 -5.05
C ALA A 44 -7.34 -11.67 -6.43
N VAL A 45 -6.72 -10.68 -7.08
CA VAL A 45 -5.99 -10.88 -8.34
C VAL A 45 -4.84 -11.86 -8.13
N ALA A 46 -4.10 -11.74 -7.02
CA ALA A 46 -3.00 -12.65 -6.73
C ALA A 46 -3.46 -14.10 -6.54
N VAL A 47 -4.56 -14.33 -5.81
CA VAL A 47 -5.13 -15.67 -5.63
C VAL A 47 -5.51 -16.27 -6.98
N LYS A 48 -6.19 -15.50 -7.84
CA LYS A 48 -6.58 -16.01 -9.16
C LYS A 48 -5.38 -16.32 -10.04
N LEU A 49 -4.36 -15.48 -10.04
CA LEU A 49 -3.13 -15.72 -10.79
C LEU A 49 -2.33 -16.92 -10.24
N ARG A 50 -2.34 -17.16 -8.92
CA ARG A 50 -1.73 -18.37 -8.33
C ARG A 50 -2.44 -19.64 -8.76
N GLN A 51 -3.77 -19.63 -8.85
CA GLN A 51 -4.53 -20.75 -9.40
C GLN A 51 -4.15 -21.03 -10.86
N MET A 52 -3.85 -19.99 -11.62
CA MET A 52 -3.42 -20.09 -13.03
C MET A 52 -1.91 -20.30 -13.22
N ALA A 53 -1.12 -20.31 -12.15
CA ALA A 53 0.34 -20.34 -12.23
C ALA A 53 0.90 -21.52 -13.04
N PRO A 54 0.38 -22.77 -12.90
CA PRO A 54 0.84 -23.89 -13.72
C PRO A 54 0.58 -23.68 -15.22
N SER A 55 -0.61 -23.18 -15.58
CA SER A 55 -0.97 -22.88 -16.96
C SER A 55 -0.12 -21.76 -17.55
N LEU A 56 0.13 -20.70 -16.78
CA LEU A 56 1.00 -19.61 -17.19
C LEU A 56 2.44 -20.09 -17.40
N ALA A 57 2.97 -20.92 -16.51
CA ALA A 57 4.31 -21.51 -16.67
C ALA A 57 4.41 -22.34 -17.95
N ASN A 58 3.39 -23.15 -18.24
CA ASN A 58 3.32 -23.94 -19.47
C ASN A 58 3.29 -23.05 -20.72
N GLU A 59 2.51 -21.96 -20.71
CA GLU A 59 2.46 -21.03 -21.85
C GLU A 59 3.77 -20.29 -22.09
N PHE A 60 4.52 -19.95 -21.03
CA PHE A 60 5.88 -19.41 -21.19
C PHE A 60 6.82 -20.45 -21.82
N SER A 61 6.79 -21.69 -21.34
CA SER A 61 7.61 -22.80 -21.85
C SER A 61 7.31 -23.12 -23.32
N LYS A 62 6.03 -23.23 -23.69
CA LYS A 62 5.60 -23.44 -25.09
C LYS A 62 6.10 -22.36 -26.05
N ARG A 63 6.31 -21.13 -25.55
CA ARG A 63 6.79 -19.99 -26.35
C ARG A 63 8.31 -19.80 -26.26
N GLY A 64 9.02 -20.84 -25.84
CA GLY A 64 10.48 -20.90 -25.84
C GLY A 64 11.10 -20.02 -24.76
N VAL A 65 10.47 -19.92 -23.59
CA VAL A 65 11.07 -19.38 -22.38
C VAL A 65 11.25 -20.52 -21.40
N GLU A 66 12.46 -20.77 -20.92
CA GLU A 66 12.67 -21.72 -19.84
C GLU A 66 11.90 -21.25 -18.59
N CYS A 67 10.78 -21.90 -18.27
CA CYS A 67 9.92 -21.49 -17.17
C CYS A 67 9.58 -22.69 -16.29
N ASN A 68 10.20 -22.72 -15.11
CA ASN A 68 10.04 -23.75 -14.10
C ASN A 68 8.89 -23.41 -13.14
N GLY A 69 8.44 -22.15 -13.12
CA GLY A 69 7.30 -21.74 -12.31
C GLY A 69 6.96 -20.26 -12.40
N VAL A 70 5.81 -19.92 -11.82
CA VAL A 70 5.32 -18.54 -11.71
C VAL A 70 5.14 -18.21 -10.24
N GLN A 71 5.77 -17.13 -9.79
CA GLN A 71 5.60 -16.59 -8.45
C GLN A 71 4.74 -15.33 -8.51
N VAL A 72 3.67 -15.27 -7.72
CA VAL A 72 2.78 -14.11 -7.66
C VAL A 72 2.95 -13.39 -6.33
N LYS A 73 3.37 -12.13 -6.40
CA LYS A 73 3.48 -11.22 -5.25
C LYS A 73 2.40 -10.17 -5.33
N VAL A 74 1.74 -9.91 -4.20
CA VAL A 74 0.86 -8.75 -4.09
C VAL A 74 1.77 -7.54 -3.93
N GLN A 75 1.72 -6.64 -4.91
CA GLN A 75 2.15 -5.27 -4.72
C GLN A 75 0.86 -4.49 -4.68
N ALA A 76 0.29 -4.37 -3.48
CA ALA A 76 -0.78 -3.40 -3.30
C ALA A 76 -0.21 -2.09 -3.86
N LEU A 77 -0.95 -1.41 -4.74
CA LEU A 77 -0.69 0.01 -4.89
C LEU A 77 -0.76 0.53 -3.46
N GLU A 78 0.39 0.87 -2.88
CA GLU A 78 0.43 1.90 -1.88
C GLU A 78 -0.21 3.07 -2.60
N ILE A 79 -1.52 3.21 -2.43
CA ILE A 79 -2.11 4.51 -2.39
C ILE A 79 -1.27 5.12 -1.28
N TYR A 80 -0.23 5.86 -1.69
CA TYR A 80 0.36 6.93 -0.92
C TYR A 80 -0.81 7.87 -0.65
N GLN A 81 -1.74 7.45 0.21
CA GLN A 81 -2.27 8.34 1.18
C GLN A 81 -1.02 8.70 1.96
N HIS A 82 -0.33 9.72 1.43
CA HIS A 82 0.31 10.71 2.23
C HIS A 82 -0.58 10.81 3.45
N SER A 83 -0.18 10.18 4.55
CA SER A 83 -0.76 10.47 5.84
C SER A 83 -0.45 11.94 5.96
N GLN A 84 -1.40 12.79 5.54
CA GLN A 84 -1.27 14.22 5.70
C GLN A 84 -0.97 14.34 7.17
N ALA A 85 0.22 14.84 7.49
CA ALA A 85 0.59 15.09 8.88
C ALA A 85 -0.64 15.78 9.48
N PRO A 86 -1.21 15.24 10.58
CA PRO A 86 -2.47 15.74 11.11
C PRO A 86 -2.38 17.25 11.12
N THR A 87 -3.21 17.93 10.31
CA THR A 87 -3.24 19.39 10.31
C THR A 87 -3.56 19.74 11.73
N GLY A 88 -2.58 20.30 12.47
CA GLY A 88 -2.72 20.51 13.90
C GLY A 88 -4.06 21.18 14.13
N HIS A 89 -4.95 20.56 14.89
CA HIS A 89 -6.26 21.15 15.17
C HIS A 89 -6.03 22.17 16.27
N PRO A 90 -5.92 23.48 15.96
CA PRO A 90 -5.77 24.46 17.01
C PRO A 90 -7.03 24.46 17.87
N LEU A 91 -6.89 24.83 19.13
CA LEU A 91 -8.05 25.04 19.98
C LEU A 91 -8.96 26.10 19.33
N PRO A 92 -10.28 25.84 19.25
CA PRO A 92 -11.24 26.83 18.81
C PRO A 92 -11.12 28.12 19.63
N ALA A 93 -11.45 29.25 19.01
CA ALA A 93 -11.46 30.54 19.70
C ALA A 93 -12.28 30.46 21.00
N GLY A 94 -11.69 30.90 22.11
CA GLY A 94 -12.32 30.86 23.44
C GLY A 94 -12.18 29.54 24.21
N ALA A 95 -11.86 28.41 23.58
CA ALA A 95 -11.71 27.13 24.27
C ALA A 95 -10.58 27.14 25.31
N GLY A 96 -9.48 27.85 25.02
CA GLY A 96 -8.39 28.03 25.98
C GLY A 96 -8.84 28.76 27.26
N ARG A 97 -9.67 29.80 27.13
CA ARG A 97 -10.19 30.57 28.28
C ARG A 97 -11.13 29.74 29.14
N ALA A 98 -12.08 29.04 28.51
CA ALA A 98 -13.03 28.18 29.22
C ALA A 98 -12.33 27.05 30.00
N LEU A 99 -11.27 26.47 29.43
CA LEU A 99 -10.47 25.44 30.12
C LEU A 99 -9.63 26.02 31.28
N THR A 100 -9.15 27.25 31.17
CA THR A 100 -8.47 27.94 32.28
C THR A 100 -9.43 28.24 33.43
N GLU A 101 -10.61 28.78 33.14
CA GLU A 101 -11.66 29.02 34.14
C GLU A 101 -12.10 27.72 34.83
N LEU A 102 -12.15 26.61 34.09
CA LEU A 102 -12.46 25.29 34.66
C LEU A 102 -11.37 24.81 35.64
N ILE A 103 -10.09 25.01 35.32
CA ILE A 103 -8.97 24.64 36.19
C ILE A 103 -9.00 25.45 37.49
N GLU A 104 -9.32 26.74 37.42
CA GLU A 104 -9.39 27.64 38.59
C GLU A 104 -10.47 27.22 39.59
N ASN A 105 -11.53 26.57 39.12
CA ASN A 105 -12.65 26.10 39.95
C ASN A 105 -12.55 24.61 40.34
N MET A 106 -11.44 23.93 40.05
CA MET A 106 -11.25 22.51 40.33
C MET A 106 -10.27 22.26 41.48
N PRO A 107 -10.56 21.33 42.41
CA PRO A 107 -9.59 20.91 43.42
C PRO A 107 -8.37 20.25 42.76
N ASP A 108 -7.25 20.23 43.48
CA ASP A 108 -6.04 19.55 43.03
C ASP A 108 -6.31 18.07 42.81
N SER A 109 -6.21 17.65 41.55
CA SER A 109 -6.55 16.30 41.11
C SER A 109 -5.73 15.90 39.88
N PRO A 110 -5.59 14.59 39.60
CA PRO A 110 -4.96 14.12 38.38
C PRO A 110 -5.60 14.67 37.10
N LEU A 111 -6.91 14.93 37.12
CA LEU A 111 -7.64 15.54 36.02
C LEU A 111 -7.21 16.99 35.80
N ARG A 112 -7.10 17.78 36.87
CA ARG A 112 -6.60 19.17 36.79
C ARG A 112 -5.22 19.23 36.11
N ALA A 113 -4.29 18.38 36.56
CA ALA A 113 -2.95 18.30 35.98
C ALA A 113 -2.94 17.86 34.49
N ALA A 114 -3.85 16.96 34.11
CA ALA A 114 -4.01 16.53 32.73
C ALA A 114 -4.49 17.68 31.83
N ILE A 115 -5.47 18.48 32.28
CA ILE A 115 -5.99 19.63 31.52
C ILE A 115 -4.93 20.73 31.41
N GLU A 116 -4.16 21.01 32.47
CA GLU A 116 -3.02 21.94 32.43
C GLU A 116 -1.95 21.49 31.42
N THR A 117 -1.63 20.20 31.40
CA THR A 117 -0.66 19.63 30.45
C THR A 117 -1.17 19.70 29.01
N PHE A 118 -2.46 19.45 28.81
CA PHE A 118 -3.13 19.60 27.52
C PHE A 118 -3.03 21.04 27.02
N LEU A 119 -3.41 22.03 27.83
CA LEU A 119 -3.31 23.46 27.48
C LEU A 119 -1.89 23.92 27.12
N LYS A 120 -0.85 23.34 27.75
CA LYS A 120 0.55 23.62 27.42
C LYS A 120 0.99 23.07 26.06
N ARG A 121 0.33 22.03 25.55
CA ARG A 121 0.70 21.32 24.31
C ARG A 121 -0.17 21.67 23.12
N SER A 122 -1.36 22.24 23.35
CA SER A 122 -2.28 22.63 22.29
C SER A 122 -1.80 23.85 21.52
N ALA A 123 -1.84 23.79 20.19
CA ALA A 123 -1.75 24.97 19.34
C ALA A 123 -2.99 25.87 19.55
N ARG A 124 -2.81 27.18 19.64
CA ARG A 124 -3.92 28.15 19.75
C ARG A 124 -4.20 28.73 18.37
N ALA A 125 -5.47 28.82 17.99
CA ALA A 125 -5.88 29.67 16.88
C ALA A 125 -5.98 31.09 17.43
N GLU A 126 -5.14 32.01 16.96
CA GLU A 126 -5.27 33.45 17.22
C GLU A 126 -6.47 34.03 16.47
#